data_AF-A0A843C2Q0-F1
#
_entry.id   AF-A0A843C2Q0-F1
#
_cell.length_a   1.000
_cell.length_b   1.000
_cell.length_c   1.000
_cell.angle_alpha   90.00
_cell.angle_beta   90.00
_cell.angle_gamma   90.00
#
_symmetry.space_group_name_H-M   'P 1'
#
loop_
_entity.id
_entity.type
_entity.pdbx_description
1 polymer ?
#
loop_
_entity_poly.entity_id
_entity_poly.type
_entity_poly.pdbx_seq_one_letter_code
_entity_poly.pdbx_strand_id
1 'polypeptide(L)' 'FKIGNVRERKFSELWNDTENPVLAMFREKTKFLKGKCASCEYKELCGGGCRIRAYAEYGDILAEDPLCPFNPE' A
#
# COMPACT_ATOMS: atom_id res chain seq x y z
N PHE A 1 4.84 11.62 3.08
CA PHE A 1 4.96 10.35 3.84
C PHE A 1 6.20 10.34 4.74
N LYS A 2 6.26 11.13 5.83
CA LYS A 2 7.36 11.02 6.81
C LYS A 2 6.96 10.02 7.90
N ILE A 3 7.78 9.02 8.15
CA ILE A 3 7.42 7.88 9.03
C ILE A 3 8.31 7.72 10.29
N GLY A 4 9.37 8.52 10.42
CA GLY A 4 10.29 8.48 11.57
C GLY A 4 11.74 8.26 11.17
N ASN A 5 12.59 7.98 12.16
CA ASN A 5 14.03 7.78 12.00
C ASN A 5 14.50 6.63 12.91
N VAL A 6 15.14 5.61 12.32
CA VAL A 6 15.62 4.42 13.05
C VAL A 6 16.78 4.71 14.00
N ARG A 7 17.44 5.88 13.86
CA ARG A 7 18.49 6.34 14.79
C ARG A 7 17.91 6.89 16.10
N GLU A 8 16.63 7.26 16.09
CA GLU A 8 15.94 7.85 17.24
C GLU A 8 15.01 6.84 17.92
N ARG A 9 14.43 5.91 17.15
CA ARG A 9 13.47 4.91 17.63
C ARG A 9 13.70 3.56 16.95
N LYS A 10 13.50 2.45 17.66
CA LYS A 10 13.69 1.11 17.09
C LYS A 10 12.76 0.91 15.88
N PHE A 11 13.27 0.23 14.84
CA PHE A 11 12.46 -0.08 13.66
C PHE A 11 11.19 -0.85 14.03
N SER A 12 11.25 -1.82 14.93
CA SER A 12 10.09 -2.60 15.38
C SER A 12 9.01 -1.72 16.01
N GLU A 13 9.40 -0.68 16.73
CA GLU A 13 8.45 0.26 17.34
C GLU A 13 7.83 1.17 16.27
N LEU A 14 8.63 1.70 15.33
CA LEU A 14 8.13 2.46 14.20
C LEU A 14 7.16 1.62 13.35
N TRP A 15 7.55 0.39 13.02
CA TRP A 15 6.74 -0.51 12.19
C TRP A 15 5.47 -1.01 12.88
N ASN A 16 5.42 -1.08 14.21
CA ASN A 16 4.20 -1.50 14.92
C ASN A 16 3.38 -0.32 15.44
N ASP A 17 3.84 0.92 15.25
CA ASP A 17 3.12 2.12 15.65
C ASP A 17 1.80 2.24 14.90
N THR A 18 0.68 2.12 15.62
CA THR A 18 -0.67 2.29 15.09
C THR A 18 -1.04 3.75 14.90
N GLU A 19 -0.37 4.67 15.60
CA GLU A 19 -0.61 6.12 15.49
C GLU A 19 0.04 6.71 14.23
N ASN A 20 0.92 5.95 13.55
CA ASN A 20 1.46 6.35 12.27
C ASN A 20 0.52 5.91 11.12
N PRO A 21 -0.29 6.83 10.54
CA PRO A 21 -1.31 6.45 9.56
C PRO A 21 -0.72 5.89 8.27
N VAL A 22 0.51 6.29 7.91
CA VAL A 22 1.18 5.80 6.71
C VAL A 22 1.58 4.34 6.87
N LEU A 23 2.26 4.00 7.96
CA LEU A 23 2.68 2.62 8.22
C LEU A 23 1.49 1.71 8.50
N ALA A 24 0.47 2.20 9.23
CA ALA A 24 -0.78 1.48 9.43
C ALA A 24 -1.46 1.15 8.09
N MET A 25 -1.58 2.13 7.19
CA MET A 25 -2.12 1.90 5.85
C MET A 25 -1.30 0.87 5.08
N PHE A 26 0.04 0.94 5.10
CA PHE A 26 0.87 -0.01 4.35
C PHE A 26 0.82 -1.44 4.89
N ARG A 27 0.68 -1.62 6.20
CA ARG A 27 0.49 -2.94 6.84
C ARG A 27 -0.82 -3.59 6.41
N GLU A 28 -1.87 -2.79 6.31
CA GLU A 28 -3.22 -3.26 5.99
C GLU A 28 -3.67 -2.88 4.57
N LYS A 29 -2.72 -2.60 3.67
CA LYS A 29 -3.00 -1.96 2.37
C LYS A 29 -4.06 -2.69 1.56
N THR A 30 -4.11 -4.02 1.65
CA THR A 30 -5.06 -4.87 0.91
C THR A 30 -6.52 -4.61 1.27
N LYS A 31 -6.78 -4.08 2.48
CA LYS A 31 -8.12 -3.63 2.91
C LYS A 31 -8.55 -2.32 2.23
N PHE A 32 -7.60 -1.51 1.78
CA PHE A 32 -7.83 -0.14 1.29
C PHE A 32 -7.62 0.02 -0.21
N LEU A 33 -7.20 -1.03 -0.92
CA LEU A 33 -7.02 -0.99 -2.37
C LEU A 33 -8.34 -0.65 -3.08
N LYS A 34 -8.24 0.21 -4.09
CA LYS A 34 -9.36 0.69 -4.92
C LYS A 34 -9.35 0.04 -6.30
N GLY A 35 -10.33 0.40 -7.13
CA GLY A 35 -10.43 -0.05 -8.52
C GLY A 35 -10.54 -1.56 -8.62
N LYS A 36 -9.95 -2.16 -9.67
CA LYS A 36 -10.00 -3.61 -9.88
C LYS A 36 -9.33 -4.40 -8.74
N CYS A 37 -8.43 -3.77 -7.99
CA CYS A 37 -7.72 -4.41 -6.90
C CYS A 37 -8.58 -4.60 -5.63
N ALA A 38 -9.71 -3.90 -5.49
CA ALA A 38 -10.58 -4.02 -4.32
C ALA A 38 -11.19 -5.42 -4.17
N SER A 39 -11.60 -6.02 -5.30
CA SER A 39 -12.22 -7.35 -5.41
C SER A 39 -11.29 -8.42 -6.00
N CYS A 40 -10.06 -8.08 -6.39
CA CYS A 40 -9.13 -9.01 -7.01
C CYS A 40 -8.77 -10.19 -6.09
N GLU A 41 -8.89 -11.42 -6.60
CA GLU A 41 -8.54 -12.66 -5.89
C GLU A 41 -7.05 -12.73 -5.48
N TYR A 42 -6.17 -12.06 -6.24
CA TYR A 42 -4.73 -12.04 -5.99
C TYR A 42 -4.27 -10.91 -5.08
N LYS A 43 -5.19 -10.08 -4.55
CA LYS A 43 -4.80 -8.87 -3.81
C LYS A 43 -3.96 -9.15 -2.57
N GLU A 44 -4.18 -10.27 -1.89
CA GLU A 44 -3.38 -10.68 -0.72
C GLU A 44 -1.96 -11.13 -1.11
N LEU A 45 -1.77 -11.62 -2.34
CA LEU A 45 -0.46 -12.03 -2.86
C LEU A 45 0.37 -10.85 -3.33
N CYS A 46 -0.19 -9.99 -4.19
CA CYS A 46 0.55 -8.90 -4.84
C CYS A 46 0.44 -7.56 -4.10
N GLY A 47 -0.55 -7.39 -3.22
CA GLY A 47 -0.79 -6.13 -2.52
C GLY A 47 -1.20 -4.97 -3.43
N GLY A 48 -1.80 -5.28 -4.59
CA GLY A 48 -2.21 -4.31 -5.62
C GLY A 48 -1.16 -4.02 -6.70
N GLY A 49 0.06 -4.56 -6.58
CA GLY A 49 1.18 -4.29 -7.49
C GLY A 49 2.09 -3.15 -7.01
N CYS A 50 2.74 -2.44 -7.92
CA CYS A 50 3.63 -1.33 -7.58
C CYS A 50 2.83 -0.10 -7.13
N ARG A 51 3.01 0.33 -5.87
CA ARG A 51 2.25 1.47 -5.30
C ARG A 51 2.77 2.81 -5.79
N ILE A 52 4.06 2.89 -6.13
CA ILE A 52 4.66 4.10 -6.69
C ILE A 52 4.17 4.35 -8.11
N ARG A 53 3.95 3.31 -8.92
CA ARG A 53 3.33 3.47 -10.25
C ARG A 53 1.90 3.99 -10.14
N ALA A 54 1.10 3.40 -9.25
CA ALA A 54 -0.25 3.88 -8.99
C ALA A 54 -0.26 5.36 -8.58
N TYR A 55 0.63 5.77 -7.68
CA TYR A 55 0.74 7.18 -7.28
C TYR A 55 1.24 8.09 -8.41
N ALA A 56 2.20 7.64 -9.21
CA ALA A 56 2.74 8.43 -10.32
C ALA A 56 1.69 8.68 -11.42
N GLU A 57 0.85 7.68 -11.71
CA GLU A 57 -0.18 7.77 -12.74
C GLU A 57 -1.44 8.50 -12.23
N TYR A 58 -1.93 8.11 -11.04
CA TYR A 58 -3.25 8.52 -10.56
C TYR A 58 -3.22 9.52 -9.40
N GLY A 59 -2.04 9.84 -8.87
CA GLY A 59 -1.92 10.63 -7.63
C GLY A 59 -2.43 9.91 -6.38
N ASP A 60 -2.77 8.63 -6.48
CA ASP A 60 -3.34 7.81 -5.40
C ASP A 60 -2.55 6.51 -5.23
N ILE A 61 -1.94 6.34 -4.05
CA ILE A 61 -1.12 5.18 -3.72
C ILE A 61 -1.95 3.89 -3.52
N LEU A 62 -3.26 4.03 -3.33
CA LEU A 62 -4.22 2.94 -3.17
C LEU A 62 -4.92 2.55 -4.48
N ALA A 63 -4.66 3.29 -5.57
CA ALA A 63 -5.16 2.93 -6.88
C ALA A 63 -4.50 1.64 -7.43
N GLU A 64 -5.02 1.15 -8.53
CA GLU A 64 -4.46 0.00 -9.24
C GLU A 64 -3.07 0.30 -9.82
N ASP A 65 -2.22 -0.73 -9.96
CA ASP A 65 -1.01 -0.59 -10.76
C ASP A 65 -1.41 -0.53 -12.25
N PRO A 66 -1.11 0.56 -12.99
CA PRO A 66 -1.49 0.71 -14.39
C PRO A 66 -0.86 -0.35 -15.30
N LEU A 67 0.20 -1.02 -14.86
CA LEU A 67 0.87 -2.09 -15.62
C LEU A 67 0.44 -3.50 -15.18
N CYS A 68 -0.56 -3.64 -14.31
CA CYS A 68 -1.08 -4.94 -13.92
C CYS A 68 -1.81 -5.60 -15.12
N PRO A 69 -1.31 -6.73 -15.64
CA PRO A 69 -1.90 -7.38 -16.82
C PRO A 69 -3.19 -8.16 -16.48
N PHE A 70 -3.42 -8.42 -15.20
CA PHE A 70 -4.62 -9.11 -14.74
C PHE A 70 -5.80 -8.12 -14.69
N ASN A 71 -6.91 -8.49 -15.32
CA ASN A 71 -8.18 -7.81 -15.17
C ASN A 71 -9.18 -8.83 -14.60
N PRO A 72 -9.62 -8.67 -13.34
CA PRO A 72 -10.72 -9.47 -12.82
C PRO A 72 -11.96 -9.21 -13.69
N GLU A 73 -12.75 -10.25 -13.95
CA GLU A 73 -14.08 -10.11 -14.57
C GLU A 73 -15.06 -9.35 -13.67
#